data_AF-A0A2Z6P7W6-F1
#
_entry.id   AF-A0A2Z6P7W6-F1
#
_cell.length_a   1.000
_cell.length_b   1.000
_cell.length_c   1.000
_cell.angle_alpha   90.00
_cell.angle_beta   90.00
_cell.angle_gamma   90.00
#
_symmetry.space_group_name_H-M   'P 1'
#
loop_
_entity.id
_entity.type
_entity.pdbx_description
1 polymer ?
#
loop_
_entity_poly.entity_id
_entity_poly.type
_entity_poly.pdbx_seq_one_letter_code
_entity_poly.pdbx_strand_id
1 'polypeptide(L)'
;TVPNKKERLQILELYTRKIPRNSCDLESIVASCNGYVGADLWALCREAIKSAIRRSLIAKKDVKKDSSLTIEDWKSASSLVQPSITRGITVEIPDVTWKDIGGLKDVKTKLKQAVEWPMNHPAAFSRLGITPNRGILLHGPPGCSKTTLAKAAANAANVPFFSLRYE
;
A
#
# COMPACT_ATOMS: atom_id res chain seq x y z
N THR A 1 -8.67 -8.58 10.00
CA THR A 1 -9.11 -7.61 8.98
C THR A 1 -7.98 -6.65 8.67
N VAL A 2 -7.98 -6.05 7.48
CA VAL A 2 -6.92 -5.10 7.05
C VAL A 2 -7.21 -3.73 7.67
N PRO A 3 -6.32 -3.17 8.50
CA PRO A 3 -6.53 -1.88 9.13
C PRO A 3 -6.49 -0.73 8.12
N ASN A 4 -7.45 0.20 8.25
CA ASN A 4 -7.46 1.46 7.53
C ASN A 4 -6.33 2.39 8.03
N LYS A 5 -6.10 3.51 7.35
CA LYS A 5 -5.00 4.45 7.68
C LYS A 5 -5.01 4.89 9.15
N LYS A 6 -6.19 5.20 9.70
CA LYS A 6 -6.38 5.66 11.08
C LYS A 6 -6.10 4.55 12.08
N GLU A 7 -6.59 3.35 11.81
CA GLU A 7 -6.34 2.16 12.62
C GLU A 7 -4.87 1.77 12.63
N ARG A 8 -4.17 1.87 11.48
CA ARG A 8 -2.72 1.63 11.40
C ARG A 8 -1.94 2.60 12.29
N LEU A 9 -2.31 3.88 12.27
CA LEU A 9 -1.70 4.89 13.14
C LEU A 9 -1.87 4.52 14.61
N GLN A 10 -3.10 4.22 15.04
CA GLN A 10 -3.40 3.81 16.42
C GLN A 10 -2.60 2.58 16.87
N ILE A 11 -2.46 1.59 15.99
CA ILE A 11 -1.68 0.38 16.26
C ILE A 11 -0.19 0.72 16.46
N LEU A 12 0.39 1.52 15.56
CA LEU A 12 1.79 1.92 15.66
C LEU A 12 2.03 2.78 16.90
N GLU A 13 1.13 3.70 17.22
CA GLU A 13 1.18 4.51 18.44
C GLU A 13 1.17 3.64 19.70
N LEU A 14 0.27 2.65 19.77
CA LEU A 14 0.15 1.72 20.88
C LEU A 14 1.47 0.96 21.12
N TYR A 15 2.05 0.40 20.05
CA TYR A 15 3.24 -0.44 20.15
C TYR A 15 4.53 0.34 20.39
N THR A 16 4.58 1.60 19.98
CA THR A 16 5.74 2.48 20.18
C THR A 16 5.56 3.43 21.37
N ARG A 17 4.47 3.32 22.15
CA ARG A 17 4.11 4.26 23.23
C ARG A 17 5.20 4.43 24.29
N LYS A 18 5.94 3.37 24.60
CA LYS A 18 6.96 3.35 25.66
C LYS A 18 8.37 3.65 25.15
N ILE A 19 8.52 4.04 23.89
CA ILE A 19 9.82 4.14 23.22
C ILE A 19 10.01 5.56 22.73
N PRO A 20 11.13 6.23 23.08
CA PRO A 20 11.41 7.57 22.60
C PRO A 20 11.44 7.61 21.06
N ARG A 21 10.84 8.64 20.47
CA ARG A 21 10.82 8.87 19.01
C ARG A 21 11.46 10.22 18.76
N ASN A 22 12.67 10.26 18.20
CA ASN A 22 13.39 11.53 18.01
C ASN A 22 13.17 12.14 16.63
N SER A 23 13.17 11.33 15.57
CA SER A 23 13.11 11.79 14.18
C SER A 23 12.07 11.03 13.34
N CYS A 24 11.21 10.27 14.00
CA CYS A 24 10.32 9.32 13.36
C CYS A 24 8.91 9.90 13.27
N ASP A 25 8.52 10.34 12.08
CA ASP A 25 7.15 10.71 11.75
C ASP A 25 6.32 9.45 11.49
N LEU A 26 5.35 9.15 12.37
CA LEU A 26 4.52 7.95 12.26
C LEU A 26 3.62 8.02 11.02
N GLU A 27 3.19 9.22 10.63
CA GLU A 27 2.34 9.45 9.47
C GLU A 27 3.01 8.96 8.18
N SER A 28 4.31 9.24 8.02
CA SER A 28 5.12 8.71 6.91
C SER A 28 5.20 7.18 6.88
N ILE A 29 5.29 6.54 8.04
CA ILE A 29 5.35 5.07 8.17
C ILE A 29 3.98 4.44 7.89
N VAL A 30 2.90 5.06 8.39
CA VAL A 30 1.53 4.60 8.13
C VAL A 30 1.22 4.62 6.63
N ALA A 31 1.77 5.59 5.90
CA ALA A 31 1.62 5.69 4.45
C ALA A 31 2.33 4.54 3.70
N SER A 32 3.46 4.04 4.21
CA SER A 32 4.18 2.90 3.61
C SER A 32 3.66 1.53 4.06
N CYS A 33 2.86 1.47 5.14
CA CYS A 33 2.28 0.23 5.66
C CYS A 33 0.96 -0.19 4.97
N ASN A 34 0.76 0.14 3.70
CA ASN A 34 -0.42 -0.32 2.95
C ASN A 34 -0.41 -1.84 2.81
N GLY A 35 -1.54 -2.49 3.12
CA GLY A 35 -1.68 -3.95 3.05
C GLY A 35 -1.13 -4.71 4.27
N TYR A 36 -0.55 -4.03 5.26
CA TYR A 36 -0.11 -4.67 6.51
C TYR A 36 -1.32 -5.01 7.38
N VAL A 37 -1.36 -6.22 7.94
CA VAL A 37 -2.31 -6.58 8.99
C VAL A 37 -1.74 -6.27 10.39
N GLY A 38 -2.58 -6.37 11.43
CA GLY A 38 -2.14 -6.09 12.81
C GLY A 38 -0.91 -6.88 13.26
N ALA A 39 -0.78 -8.14 12.82
CA ALA A 39 0.39 -8.97 13.09
C ALA A 39 1.65 -8.47 12.36
N ASP A 40 1.53 -8.02 11.10
CA ASP A 40 2.64 -7.46 10.35
C ASP A 40 3.12 -6.14 10.98
N LEU A 41 2.18 -5.28 11.39
CA LEU A 41 2.50 -4.01 12.07
C LEU A 41 3.23 -4.25 13.38
N TRP A 42 2.81 -5.25 14.16
CA TRP A 42 3.53 -5.64 15.38
C TRP A 42 4.94 -6.16 15.08
N ALA A 43 5.08 -7.03 14.08
CA ALA A 43 6.39 -7.54 13.67
C ALA A 43 7.32 -6.42 13.18
N LEU A 44 6.78 -5.47 12.40
CA LEU A 44 7.50 -4.30 11.92
C LEU A 44 7.99 -3.43 13.08
N CYS A 45 7.11 -3.10 14.03
CA CYS A 45 7.50 -2.40 15.26
C CYS A 45 8.59 -3.15 16.01
N ARG A 46 8.43 -4.46 16.23
CA ARG A 46 9.37 -5.28 16.98
C ARG A 46 10.77 -5.29 16.35
N GLU A 47 10.87 -5.44 15.03
CA GLU A 47 12.16 -5.42 14.34
C GLU A 47 12.78 -4.03 14.32
N ALA A 48 11.99 -2.95 14.22
CA ALA A 48 12.49 -1.58 14.33
C ALA A 48 13.08 -1.30 15.73
N ILE A 49 12.38 -1.73 16.78
CA ILE A 49 12.86 -1.60 18.17
C ILE A 49 14.16 -2.36 18.39
N LYS A 50 14.22 -3.59 17.85
CA LYS A 50 15.42 -4.43 17.90
C LYS A 50 16.59 -3.80 17.14
N SER A 51 16.33 -3.17 16.00
CA SER A 51 17.33 -2.38 15.26
C SER A 51 17.86 -1.22 16.11
N ALA A 52 16.98 -0.45 16.74
CA ALA A 52 17.35 0.68 17.60
C ALA A 52 18.22 0.23 18.79
N ILE A 53 17.83 -0.88 19.45
CA ILE A 53 18.61 -1.45 20.56
C ILE A 53 19.99 -1.88 20.08
N ARG A 54 20.09 -2.61 18.96
CA ARG A 54 21.38 -3.03 18.39
C ARG A 54 22.29 -1.83 18.08
N ARG A 55 21.73 -0.78 17.47
CA ARG A 55 22.45 0.47 17.18
C ARG A 55 22.98 1.14 18.45
N SER A 56 22.17 1.20 19.50
CA SER A 56 22.57 1.76 20.80
C SER A 56 23.70 0.96 21.47
N LEU A 57 23.64 -0.38 21.41
CA LEU A 57 24.68 -1.27 21.94
C LEU A 57 26.02 -1.08 21.22
N ILE A 58 26.02 -1.02 19.88
CA ILE A 58 27.23 -0.82 19.07
C ILE A 58 27.87 0.54 19.40
N ALA A 59 27.05 1.57 19.62
CA ALA A 59 27.53 2.90 19.96
C ALA A 59 28.06 3.04 21.40
N LYS A 60 28.09 1.95 22.19
CA LYS A 60 28.45 1.93 23.63
C LYS A 60 27.70 2.99 24.46
N LYS A 61 26.52 3.39 23.98
CA LYS A 61 25.64 4.37 24.62
C LYS A 61 24.71 3.65 25.59
N ASP A 62 24.27 4.37 26.61
CA ASP A 62 23.39 3.84 27.64
C ASP A 62 22.03 3.44 27.02
N VAL A 63 21.74 2.13 27.01
CA VAL A 63 20.60 1.54 26.28
C VAL A 63 19.26 2.11 26.73
N LYS A 64 19.15 2.57 27.98
CA LYS A 64 17.93 3.18 28.52
C LYS A 64 17.73 4.63 28.08
N LYS A 65 18.78 5.34 27.68
CA LYS A 65 18.74 6.80 27.43
C LYS A 65 18.82 7.16 25.94
N ASP A 66 19.40 6.28 25.11
CA ASP A 66 19.68 6.54 23.69
C ASP A 66 18.94 5.61 22.69
N SER A 67 18.01 4.76 23.17
CA SER A 67 17.20 3.85 22.34
C SER A 67 16.00 4.55 21.67
N SER A 68 16.26 5.72 21.08
CA SER A 68 15.25 6.40 20.27
C SER A 68 15.11 5.73 18.90
N LEU A 69 13.86 5.51 18.46
CA LEU A 69 13.56 5.01 17.12
C LEU A 69 13.88 6.09 16.07
N THR A 70 14.64 5.70 15.04
CA THR A 70 14.92 6.56 13.88
C THR A 70 14.32 5.98 12.59
N ILE A 71 14.32 6.77 11.52
CA ILE A 71 13.82 6.34 10.20
C ILE A 71 14.62 5.14 9.66
N GLU A 72 15.92 5.06 9.96
CA GLU A 72 16.79 3.96 9.54
C GLU A 72 16.36 2.62 10.15
N ASP A 73 15.92 2.62 11.40
CA ASP A 73 15.41 1.41 12.07
C ASP A 73 14.14 0.89 11.38
N TRP A 74 13.25 1.80 10.96
CA TRP A 74 12.05 1.44 10.20
C TRP A 74 12.36 0.94 8.81
N LYS A 75 13.30 1.58 8.11
CA LYS A 75 13.78 1.09 6.81
C LYS A 75 14.34 -0.33 6.94
N SER A 76 15.16 -0.58 7.95
CA SER A 76 15.70 -1.93 8.23
C SER A 76 14.61 -2.93 8.60
N ALA A 77 13.57 -2.52 9.33
CA ALA A 77 12.45 -3.41 9.66
C ALA A 77 11.60 -3.74 8.43
N SER A 78 11.34 -2.75 7.57
CA SER A 78 10.52 -2.89 6.37
C SER A 78 11.13 -3.80 5.31
N SER A 79 12.44 -4.01 5.31
CA SER A 79 13.08 -4.99 4.42
C SER A 79 12.89 -6.44 4.91
N LEU A 80 12.66 -6.63 6.21
CA LEU A 80 12.49 -7.94 6.85
C LEU A 80 11.01 -8.35 6.97
N VAL A 81 10.13 -7.38 7.15
CA VAL A 81 8.69 -7.60 7.37
C VAL A 81 7.94 -7.05 6.16
N GLN A 82 7.38 -7.96 5.35
CA GLN A 82 6.50 -7.62 4.24
C GLN A 82 5.03 -7.83 4.64
N PRO A 83 4.08 -7.10 4.02
CA PRO A 83 2.66 -7.30 4.30
C PRO A 83 2.25 -8.73 3.96
N SER A 84 1.56 -9.40 4.90
CA SER A 84 1.13 -10.79 4.74
C SER A 84 0.06 -10.94 3.66
N ILE A 85 -0.70 -9.89 3.37
CA ILE A 85 -1.73 -9.89 2.31
C ILE A 85 -1.12 -10.06 0.93
N THR A 86 0.11 -9.58 0.75
CA THR A 86 0.83 -9.62 -0.53
C THR A 86 1.81 -10.78 -0.60
N ARG A 87 1.92 -11.62 0.44
CA ARG A 87 2.75 -12.83 0.38
C ARG A 87 2.17 -13.80 -0.67
N GLY A 88 2.94 -14.07 -1.72
CA GLY A 88 2.52 -14.89 -2.84
C GLY A 88 1.73 -14.14 -3.92
N ILE A 89 1.50 -12.83 -3.76
CA ILE A 89 0.88 -11.98 -4.79
C ILE A 89 1.91 -10.96 -5.24
N THR A 90 2.35 -11.05 -6.50
CA THR A 90 3.19 -10.01 -7.11
C THR A 90 2.35 -8.74 -7.26
N VAL A 91 2.62 -7.75 -6.41
CA VAL A 91 2.08 -6.39 -6.60
C VAL A 91 2.84 -5.78 -7.75
N GLU A 92 2.21 -5.73 -8.92
CA GLU A 92 2.76 -5.00 -10.04
C GLU A 92 2.33 -3.54 -9.92
N ILE A 93 3.28 -2.62 -9.95
CA ILE A 93 2.99 -1.21 -10.23
C ILE A 93 2.95 -1.12 -11.75
N PRO A 94 1.77 -0.97 -12.38
CA PRO A 94 1.70 -0.95 -13.83
C PRO A 94 2.34 0.35 -14.33
N ASP A 95 3.30 0.23 -15.24
CA ASP A 95 3.97 1.35 -15.93
C ASP A 95 3.20 1.80 -17.19
N VAL A 96 2.25 0.99 -17.64
CA VAL A 96 1.41 1.25 -18.80
C VAL A 96 0.40 2.36 -18.52
N THR A 97 0.31 3.33 -19.42
CA THR A 97 -0.67 4.43 -19.39
C THR A 97 -1.73 4.29 -20.49
N TRP A 98 -2.80 5.09 -20.42
CA TRP A 98 -3.82 5.15 -21.48
C TRP A 98 -3.27 5.54 -22.86
N LYS A 99 -2.11 6.21 -22.92
CA LYS A 99 -1.46 6.66 -24.16
C LYS A 99 -0.77 5.51 -24.88
N ASP A 100 -0.34 4.50 -24.14
CA ASP A 100 0.40 3.35 -24.68
C ASP A 100 -0.52 2.32 -25.37
N ILE A 101 -1.83 2.54 -25.32
CA ILE A 101 -2.84 1.66 -25.93
C ILE A 101 -3.41 2.37 -27.16
N GLY A 102 -3.29 1.79 -28.35
CA GLY A 102 -3.94 2.29 -29.56
C GLY A 102 -5.45 2.02 -29.57
N GLY A 103 -6.26 2.96 -30.09
CA GLY A 103 -7.69 2.76 -30.33
C GLY A 103 -8.56 2.61 -29.07
N LEU A 104 -9.64 1.83 -29.20
CA LEU A 104 -10.55 1.42 -28.10
C LEU A 104 -11.16 2.60 -27.30
N LYS A 105 -11.47 3.71 -27.96
CA LYS A 105 -11.95 4.95 -27.31
C LYS A 105 -13.13 4.69 -26.37
N ASP A 106 -14.13 3.92 -26.81
CA ASP A 106 -15.33 3.65 -26.02
C ASP A 106 -15.03 2.80 -24.79
N VAL A 107 -14.18 1.78 -24.94
CA VAL A 107 -13.77 0.90 -23.82
C VAL A 107 -12.95 1.66 -22.80
N LYS A 108 -12.02 2.52 -23.26
CA LYS A 108 -11.25 3.40 -22.37
C LYS A 108 -12.16 4.33 -21.58
N THR A 109 -13.12 4.98 -22.23
CA THR A 109 -14.08 5.87 -21.54
C THR A 109 -14.86 5.11 -20.49
N LYS A 110 -15.41 3.94 -20.82
CA LYS A 110 -16.15 3.10 -19.85
C LYS A 110 -15.28 2.66 -18.66
N LEU A 111 -14.02 2.28 -18.91
CA LEU A 111 -13.10 1.90 -17.83
C LEU A 111 -12.73 3.09 -16.94
N LYS A 112 -12.49 4.27 -17.51
CA LYS A 112 -12.26 5.50 -16.72
C LYS A 112 -13.45 5.81 -15.82
N GLN A 113 -14.66 5.72 -16.36
CA GLN A 113 -15.88 5.93 -15.59
C GLN A 113 -16.09 4.90 -14.47
N ALA A 114 -15.74 3.65 -14.73
CA ALA A 114 -15.96 2.56 -13.80
C ALA A 114 -14.88 2.44 -12.71
N VAL A 115 -13.63 2.83 -13.01
CA VAL A 115 -12.47 2.62 -12.11
C VAL A 115 -11.89 3.94 -11.61
N GLU A 116 -11.62 4.89 -12.51
CA GLU A 116 -10.92 6.13 -12.17
C GLU A 116 -11.84 7.15 -11.49
N TRP A 117 -13.06 7.34 -12.00
CA TRP A 117 -14.00 8.34 -11.46
C TRP A 117 -14.44 8.08 -10.02
N PRO A 118 -14.76 6.84 -9.58
CA PRO A 118 -15.13 6.59 -8.20
C PRO A 118 -13.99 6.91 -7.22
N MET A 119 -12.74 6.72 -7.65
CA MET A 119 -11.56 7.02 -6.84
C MET A 119 -11.27 8.53 -6.78
N ASN A 120 -11.41 9.23 -7.91
CA ASN A 120 -11.10 10.67 -8.01
C ASN A 120 -12.25 11.59 -7.56
N HIS A 121 -13.50 11.12 -7.59
CA HIS A 121 -14.69 11.92 -7.29
C HIS A 121 -15.65 11.27 -6.27
N PRO A 122 -15.18 10.75 -5.12
CA PRO A 122 -16.02 10.00 -4.17
C PRO A 122 -17.19 10.82 -3.62
N ALA A 123 -16.99 12.13 -3.38
CA ALA A 123 -18.03 13.02 -2.87
C ALA A 123 -19.19 13.20 -3.87
N ALA A 124 -18.90 13.22 -5.18
CA ALA A 124 -19.93 13.33 -6.20
C ALA A 124 -20.78 12.05 -6.29
N PHE A 125 -20.15 10.87 -6.20
CA PHE A 125 -20.86 9.59 -6.18
C PHE A 125 -21.78 9.47 -4.96
N SER A 126 -21.29 9.86 -3.78
CA SER A 126 -22.08 9.86 -2.55
C SER A 126 -23.27 10.83 -2.63
N ARG A 127 -23.05 12.06 -3.12
CA ARG A 127 -24.11 13.06 -3.27
C ARG A 127 -25.21 12.62 -4.25
N LEU A 128 -24.84 11.91 -5.31
CA LEU A 128 -25.76 11.43 -6.34
C LEU A 128 -26.38 10.06 -6.00
N GLY A 129 -26.00 9.43 -4.88
CA GLY A 129 -26.47 8.09 -4.52
C GLY A 129 -26.02 6.99 -5.49
N ILE A 130 -24.94 7.22 -6.25
CA ILE A 130 -24.44 6.28 -7.25
C ILE A 130 -23.51 5.28 -6.58
N THR A 131 -23.85 4.00 -6.67
CA THR A 131 -22.97 2.92 -6.21
C THR A 131 -21.90 2.60 -7.27
N PRO A 132 -20.61 2.51 -6.89
CA PRO A 132 -19.56 2.08 -7.80
C PRO A 132 -19.81 0.67 -8.36
N ASN A 133 -19.30 0.40 -9.55
CA ASN A 133 -19.40 -0.93 -10.17
C ASN A 133 -18.64 -1.97 -9.33
N ARG A 134 -19.27 -3.12 -9.05
CA ARG A 134 -18.67 -4.18 -8.22
C ARG A 134 -17.63 -5.04 -8.96
N GLY A 135 -17.69 -5.08 -10.28
CA GLY A 135 -16.79 -5.88 -11.10
C GLY A 135 -16.89 -5.52 -12.57
N ILE A 136 -15.80 -5.73 -13.30
CA ILE A 136 -15.70 -5.47 -14.73
C ILE A 136 -15.17 -6.74 -15.40
N LEU A 137 -15.88 -7.23 -16.42
CA LEU A 137 -15.44 -8.36 -17.23
C LEU A 137 -14.94 -7.84 -18.58
N LEU A 138 -13.64 -8.02 -18.86
CA LEU A 138 -13.06 -7.77 -20.17
C LEU A 138 -12.98 -9.09 -20.94
N HIS A 139 -13.70 -9.22 -22.04
CA HIS A 139 -13.72 -10.41 -22.88
C HIS A 139 -13.38 -10.09 -24.34
N GLY A 140 -12.88 -11.10 -25.07
CA GLY A 140 -12.50 -10.97 -26.48
C GLY A 140 -11.35 -11.90 -26.86
N PRO A 141 -11.00 -12.02 -28.15
CA PRO A 141 -9.94 -12.90 -28.64
C PRO A 141 -8.56 -12.55 -28.05
N PRO A 142 -7.60 -13.51 -27.99
CA PRO A 142 -6.26 -13.23 -27.47
C PRO A 142 -5.59 -12.10 -28.27
N GLY A 143 -4.70 -11.34 -27.62
CA GLY A 143 -4.00 -10.21 -28.26
C GLY A 143 -4.75 -8.87 -28.27
N CYS A 144 -6.03 -8.80 -27.87
CA CYS A 144 -6.78 -7.52 -27.83
C CYS A 144 -6.55 -6.68 -26.56
N SER A 145 -5.31 -6.59 -26.07
CA SER A 145 -4.89 -5.67 -24.99
C SER A 145 -5.73 -5.64 -23.70
N LYS A 146 -6.52 -6.68 -23.40
CA LYS A 146 -7.39 -6.77 -22.21
C LYS A 146 -6.61 -6.59 -20.90
N THR A 147 -5.52 -7.34 -20.73
CA THR A 147 -4.66 -7.24 -19.55
C THR A 147 -3.96 -5.89 -19.49
N THR A 148 -3.53 -5.36 -20.63
CA THR A 148 -2.91 -4.04 -20.76
C THR A 148 -3.87 -2.90 -20.39
N LEU A 149 -5.15 -3.00 -20.76
CA LEU A 149 -6.21 -2.07 -20.36
C LEU A 149 -6.45 -2.09 -18.85
N ALA A 150 -6.49 -3.28 -18.24
CA ALA A 150 -6.65 -3.40 -16.79
C ALA A 150 -5.46 -2.76 -16.04
N LYS A 151 -4.23 -2.99 -16.52
CA LYS A 151 -3.02 -2.34 -16.02
C LYS A 151 -3.06 -0.82 -16.14
N ALA A 152 -3.43 -0.29 -17.31
CA ALA A 152 -3.55 1.15 -17.54
C ALA A 152 -4.63 1.80 -16.66
N ALA A 153 -5.75 1.11 -16.42
CA ALA A 153 -6.79 1.59 -15.52
C ALA A 153 -6.32 1.67 -14.06
N ALA A 154 -5.58 0.67 -13.59
CA ALA A 154 -5.01 0.66 -12.25
C ALA A 154 -3.96 1.76 -12.06
N ASN A 155 -3.08 1.96 -13.06
CA ASN A 155 -2.11 3.07 -13.06
C ASN A 155 -2.82 4.43 -13.00
N ALA A 156 -3.83 4.67 -13.86
CA ALA A 156 -4.56 5.94 -13.89
C ALA A 156 -5.33 6.26 -12.60
N ALA A 157 -5.82 5.24 -11.90
CA ALA A 157 -6.45 5.39 -10.59
C ALA A 157 -5.44 5.44 -9.43
N ASN A 158 -4.14 5.32 -9.71
CA ASN A 158 -3.05 5.27 -8.74
C ASN A 158 -3.29 4.20 -7.64
N VAL A 159 -3.77 3.03 -8.06
CA VAL A 159 -4.06 1.88 -7.18
C VAL A 159 -3.13 0.70 -7.46
N PRO A 160 -2.80 -0.12 -6.45
CA PRO A 160 -2.05 -1.35 -6.65
C PRO A 160 -2.77 -2.32 -7.60
N PHE A 161 -2.02 -2.99 -8.48
CA PHE A 161 -2.56 -4.02 -9.37
C PHE A 161 -2.15 -5.42 -8.89
N PHE A 162 -3.16 -6.26 -8.64
CA PHE A 162 -2.97 -7.65 -8.25
C PHE A 162 -3.42 -8.56 -9.39
N SER A 163 -2.49 -9.34 -9.93
CA SER A 163 -2.79 -10.35 -10.97
C SER A 163 -2.83 -11.74 -10.33
N LEU A 164 -3.99 -12.39 -10.38
CA LEU A 164 -4.13 -13.80 -10.02
C LEU A 164 -4.17 -14.63 -11.31
N ARG A 165 -3.23 -15.57 -11.45
CA ARG A 165 -3.24 -16.58 -12.51
C ARG A 165 -3.37 -17.93 -11.83
N TYR A 166 -4.37 -18.70 -12.23
CA TYR A 166 -4.44 -20.12 -11.86
C TYR A 166 -3.51 -20.86 -12.82
N GLU A 167 -2.52 -21.56 -12.26
CA GLU A 167 -1.72 -22.55 -12.99
C GLU A 167 -2.55 -23.80 -13.30
#